data_AF-T1BGI0-F1
#
_entry.id   AF-T1BGI0-F1
#
_cell.length_a   1.000
_cell.length_b   1.000
_cell.length_c   1.000
_cell.angle_alpha   90.00
_cell.angle_beta   90.00
_cell.angle_gamma   90.00
#
_symmetry.space_group_name_H-M   'P 1'
#
loop_
_entity.id
_entity.type
_entity.pdbx_description
1 polymer ?
#
loop_
_entity_poly.entity_id
_entity_poly.type
_entity_poly.pdbx_seq_one_letter_code
_entity_poly.pdbx_strand_id
1 'polypeptide(L)'
;MREGSGLVEFSKRFPERYFDVAIAEQHAVTFAAGLATEGLRPVVAIYSTFLQRAYDQLIHDVALQNLPVVFALDRAGLVGSD
;
A
#
# COMPACT_ATOMS: atom_id res chain seq x y z
N MET A 1 2.86 -3.63 7.89
CA MET A 1 4.18 -4.31 7.76
C MET A 1 5.31 -3.29 7.70
N ARG A 2 5.67 -2.70 8.85
CA ARG A 2 6.63 -1.59 8.89
C ARG A 2 8.07 -2.04 8.67
N GLU A 3 8.49 -3.12 9.33
CA GLU A 3 9.86 -3.64 9.28
C GLU A 3 10.12 -4.37 7.95
N GLY A 4 9.21 -5.25 7.55
CA GLY A 4 9.34 -6.07 6.35
C GLY A 4 9.51 -5.28 5.06
N SER A 5 8.77 -4.16 4.92
CA SER A 5 8.83 -3.26 3.77
C SER A 5 9.88 -2.15 3.90
N GLY A 6 10.78 -2.22 4.90
CA GLY A 6 11.87 -1.24 5.05
C GLY A 6 11.45 0.17 5.48
N LEU A 7 10.28 0.34 6.12
CA LEU A 7 9.70 1.66 6.43
C LEU A 7 10.01 2.18 7.84
N VAL A 8 10.86 1.50 8.61
CA VAL A 8 11.19 1.90 10.00
C VAL A 8 11.78 3.31 10.05
N GLU A 9 12.78 3.61 9.21
CA GLU A 9 13.38 4.95 9.19
C GLU A 9 12.39 6.01 8.68
N PHE A 10 11.64 5.69 7.62
CA PHE A 10 10.63 6.59 7.05
C PHE A 10 9.57 6.98 8.09
N SER A 11 9.04 6.01 8.84
CA SER A 11 8.04 6.25 9.89
C SER A 11 8.55 7.15 11.02
N LYS A 12 9.86 7.10 11.32
CA LYS A 12 10.48 7.92 12.36
C LYS A 12 10.75 9.34 11.87
N ARG A 13 11.21 9.47 10.61
CA ARG A 13 11.55 10.77 9.99
C ARG A 13 10.31 11.55 9.56
N PHE A 14 9.26 10.86 9.14
CA PHE A 14 8.03 11.46 8.60
C PHE A 14 6.77 10.86 9.25
N PRO A 15 6.59 10.99 10.58
CA PRO A 15 5.51 10.33 11.30
C PRO A 15 4.11 10.76 10.81
N GLU A 16 3.95 12.01 10.40
CA GLU A 16 2.67 12.54 9.88
C GLU A 16 2.33 12.06 8.46
N ARG A 17 3.27 11.40 7.77
CA ARG A 17 3.10 10.89 6.40
C ARG A 17 3.15 9.36 6.32
N TYR A 18 3.20 8.70 7.47
CA TYR A 18 3.24 7.25 7.58
C TYR A 18 1.97 6.76 8.27
N PHE A 19 1.27 5.84 7.61
CA PHE A 19 0.04 5.24 8.13
C PHE A 19 0.21 3.73 8.17
N ASP A 20 0.04 3.13 9.35
CA ASP A 20 -0.07 1.69 9.50
C ASP A 20 -1.54 1.32 9.70
N VAL A 21 -2.12 0.69 8.68
CA VAL A 21 -3.51 0.22 8.71
C VAL A 21 -3.66 -1.19 9.29
N ALA A 22 -2.61 -1.71 9.95
CA ALA A 22 -2.52 -3.08 10.44
C ALA A 22 -2.69 -4.12 9.31
N ILE A 23 -3.32 -5.26 9.58
CA ILE A 23 -3.52 -6.37 8.64
C ILE A 23 -4.83 -6.17 7.88
N ALA A 24 -4.95 -5.05 7.16
CA ALA A 24 -6.16 -4.65 6.43
C ALA A 24 -5.82 -4.08 5.05
N GLU A 25 -5.35 -4.94 4.14
CA GLU A 25 -4.86 -4.55 2.81
C GLU A 25 -5.92 -3.90 1.95
N GLN A 26 -7.17 -4.37 2.03
CA GLN A 26 -8.30 -3.74 1.35
C GLN A 26 -8.44 -2.27 1.78
N HIS A 27 -8.44 -2.05 3.10
CA HIS A 27 -8.49 -0.70 3.64
C HIS A 27 -7.26 0.12 3.24
N ALA A 28 -6.05 -0.48 3.20
CA ALA A 28 -4.84 0.21 2.77
C ALA A 28 -4.98 0.83 1.37
N VAL A 29 -5.51 0.05 0.42
CA VAL A 29 -5.66 0.48 -0.97
C VAL A 29 -6.77 1.50 -1.13
N THR A 30 -7.95 1.28 -0.55
CA THR A 30 -9.05 2.27 -0.61
C THR A 30 -8.70 3.56 0.14
N PHE A 31 -7.96 3.47 1.26
CA PHE A 31 -7.46 4.63 1.97
C PHE A 31 -6.51 5.45 1.10
N ALA A 32 -5.57 4.79 0.42
CA ALA A 32 -4.69 5.46 -0.55
C ALA A 32 -5.50 6.07 -1.70
N ALA A 33 -6.52 5.39 -2.22
CA ALA A 33 -7.41 5.96 -3.23
C ALA A 33 -8.03 7.29 -2.76
N GLY A 34 -8.59 7.32 -1.53
CA GLY A 34 -9.14 8.54 -0.94
C GLY A 34 -8.11 9.66 -0.74
N LEU A 35 -6.87 9.34 -0.37
CA LEU A 35 -5.80 10.35 -0.32
C LEU A 35 -5.49 10.91 -1.71
N ALA A 36 -5.51 10.06 -2.74
CA ALA A 36 -5.25 10.46 -4.11
C ALA A 36 -6.36 11.38 -4.68
N THR A 37 -7.62 11.19 -4.27
CA THR A 37 -8.71 12.12 -4.67
C THR A 37 -8.53 13.52 -4.09
N GLU A 38 -7.89 13.63 -2.92
CA GLU A 38 -7.52 14.90 -2.28
C GLU A 38 -6.21 15.51 -2.83
N GLY A 39 -5.69 15.00 -3.95
CA GLY A 39 -4.51 15.55 -4.64
C GLY A 39 -3.16 15.11 -4.06
N LEU A 40 -3.15 14.19 -3.09
CA LEU A 40 -1.90 13.61 -2.59
C LEU A 40 -1.35 12.54 -3.56
N ARG A 41 -0.09 12.14 -3.33
CA ARG A 41 0.60 11.08 -4.09
C ARG A 41 0.94 9.91 -3.17
N PRO A 42 -0.04 9.06 -2.84
CA PRO A 42 0.14 7.96 -1.90
C PRO A 42 0.96 6.83 -2.50
N VAL A 43 1.76 6.18 -1.64
CA VAL A 43 2.51 4.96 -1.97
C VAL A 43 2.03 3.83 -1.05
N VAL A 44 1.49 2.77 -1.63
CA VAL A 44 1.09 1.55 -0.91
C VAL A 44 2.25 0.57 -0.96
N ALA A 45 2.97 0.43 0.15
CA ALA A 45 4.02 -0.58 0.32
C ALA A 45 3.40 -1.89 0.83
N ILE A 46 3.38 -2.91 -0.02
CA ILE A 46 2.63 -4.15 0.23
C ILE A 46 3.36 -5.32 -0.43
N TYR A 47 3.26 -6.51 0.16
CA TYR A 47 3.84 -7.70 -0.47
C TYR A 47 2.95 -8.18 -1.60
N SER A 48 3.55 -8.78 -2.64
CA SER A 48 2.83 -9.32 -3.79
C SER A 48 1.71 -10.29 -3.37
N THR A 49 1.99 -11.21 -2.43
CA THR A 49 0.97 -12.17 -1.97
C THR A 49 -0.17 -11.52 -1.17
N PHE A 50 0.08 -10.39 -0.50
CA PHE A 50 -0.95 -9.72 0.30
C PHE A 50 -1.78 -8.75 -0.53
N LEU A 51 -1.23 -8.20 -1.62
CA LEU A 51 -2.01 -7.42 -2.58
C LEU A 51 -3.21 -8.21 -3.13
N GLN A 52 -3.11 -9.55 -3.18
CA GLN A 52 -4.22 -10.41 -3.59
C GLN A 52 -5.49 -10.18 -2.76
N ARG A 53 -5.37 -9.81 -1.47
CA ARG A 53 -6.53 -9.46 -0.63
C ARG A 53 -7.19 -8.15 -1.04
N ALA A 54 -6.45 -7.25 -1.68
CA ALA A 54 -6.93 -5.95 -2.13
C ALA A 54 -7.13 -5.85 -3.64
N TYR A 55 -7.33 -6.98 -4.32
CA TYR A 55 -7.44 -7.05 -5.78
C TYR A 55 -8.61 -6.21 -6.31
N ASP A 56 -9.76 -6.27 -5.64
CA ASP A 56 -10.93 -5.48 -5.99
C ASP A 56 -10.68 -3.98 -5.79
N GLN A 57 -10.06 -3.59 -4.67
CA GLN A 57 -9.76 -2.18 -4.37
C GLN A 57 -8.73 -1.59 -5.35
N LEU A 58 -7.75 -2.39 -5.78
CA LEU A 58 -6.81 -2.00 -6.83
C LEU A 58 -7.53 -1.66 -8.13
N ILE A 59 -8.52 -2.47 -8.54
CA ILE A 59 -9.22 -2.27 -9.80
C ILE A 59 -10.32 -1.21 -9.65
N HIS A 60 -11.27 -1.45 -8.76
CA HIS A 60 -12.48 -0.66 -8.59
C HIS A 60 -12.19 0.72 -8.00
N ASP A 61 -11.41 0.78 -6.92
CA ASP A 61 -11.21 2.04 -6.20
C ASP A 61 -10.07 2.87 -6.77
N VAL A 62 -9.05 2.24 -7.38
CA VAL A 62 -7.88 2.96 -7.92
C VAL A 62 -7.89 3.03 -9.45
N ALA A 63 -7.83 1.90 -10.14
CA ALA A 63 -7.59 1.88 -11.58
C ALA A 63 -8.76 2.43 -12.41
N LEU A 64 -10.00 2.09 -12.04
CA LEU A 64 -11.21 2.55 -12.75
C LEU A 64 -11.34 4.09 -12.70
N GLN A 65 -10.91 4.69 -11.60
CA GLN A 65 -10.87 6.14 -11.39
C GLN A 65 -9.59 6.80 -11.92
N ASN A 66 -8.64 6.01 -12.45
CA ASN A 66 -7.32 6.44 -12.92
C ASN A 66 -6.55 7.29 -11.88
N LEU A 67 -6.58 6.86 -10.61
CA LEU A 67 -5.97 7.61 -9.51
C LEU A 67 -4.45 7.42 -9.45
N PRO A 68 -3.67 8.47 -9.10
CA PRO A 68 -2.22 8.44 -9.05
C PRO A 68 -1.69 7.75 -7.77
N VAL A 69 -1.99 6.47 -7.59
CA VAL A 69 -1.48 5.62 -6.49
C VAL A 69 -0.29 4.81 -6.97
N VAL A 70 0.83 4.85 -6.23
CA VAL A 70 2.00 4.01 -6.51
C VAL A 70 1.96 2.77 -5.65
N PHE A 71 2.14 1.59 -6.26
CA PHE A 71 2.27 0.32 -5.54
C PHE A 71 3.74 -0.10 -5.48
N ALA A 72 4.31 -0.09 -4.29
CA ALA A 72 5.65 -0.61 -4.03
C ALA A 72 5.53 -2.08 -3.59
N LEU A 73 5.65 -2.97 -4.58
CA LEU A 73 5.45 -4.41 -4.40
C LEU A 73 6.73 -5.09 -3.93
N ASP A 74 6.73 -5.52 -2.68
CA ASP A 74 7.80 -6.32 -2.10
C ASP A 74 7.47 -7.82 -2.18
N ARG A 75 8.45 -8.71 -1.98
CA ARG A 75 8.27 -10.18 -2.01
C ARG A 75 7.55 -10.66 -3.28
N ALA A 76 7.89 -10.06 -4.43
CA ALA A 76 7.41 -10.51 -5.72
C ALA A 76 8.12 -11.80 -6.15
N GLY A 77 7.36 -12.77 -6.66
CA GLY A 77 7.89 -14.08 -7.06
C GLY A 77 7.96 -15.09 -5.92
N LEU A 78 8.83 -16.10 -6.06
CA LEU A 78 9.03 -17.14 -5.05
C LEU A 78 9.84 -16.57 -3.87
N VAL A 79 9.30 -16.70 -2.66
CA VAL A 79 9.92 -16.16 -1.43
C VAL A 79 10.70 -17.20 -0.62
N GLY A 80 10.56 -18.50 -0.95
CA GLY A 80 11.29 -19.58 -0.30
C GLY A 80 10.49 -20.24 0.81
N SER A 81 11.02 -20.23 2.03
CA SER A 81 10.46 -20.94 3.19
C SER A 81 9.36 -20.17 3.94
N ASP A 82 9.07 -18.95 3.50
CA ASP A 82 8.03 -18.07 4.04
C ASP A 82 6.63 -18.45 3.53
#